data_AF-A0A3L7WYY4-F1
#
_entry.id   AF-A0A3L7WYY4-F1
#
_cell.length_a   1.000
_cell.length_b   1.000
_cell.length_c   1.000
_cell.angle_alpha   90.00
_cell.angle_beta   90.00
_cell.angle_gamma   90.00
#
_symmetry.space_group_name_H-M   'P 1'
#
loop_
_entity.id
_entity.type
_entity.pdbx_description
1 polymer ?
#
loop_
_entity_poly.entity_id
_entity_poly.type
_entity_poly.pdbx_seq_one_letter_code
_entity_poly.pdbx_strand_id
1 'polypeptide(L)'
;MDDRAAVILNALSGLETRSLTATMRNPRSSADRSFRGVSLYDYAVATGMLPVKLGGGALANGYFLVEAEDGAKVTIAVAEVWPNASRKDVILATEQDGEPVRAGVRLVLTGDHLAGRSVAGVVSIEVKTIAPEPASVSTATFPLSGLLDRPTTLDAVALAQGTTIDVTTVAASGHGGAPITPRGYSGARLYELLDAAGIQLDPQAHEDFLSKVVVIRGADGHAVVIAGGEIEPRFMNGDVIVATRHDGAPLSPDDGAARLIVPFDRKPGRWAKGIVSIELREG
;
A
#
# COMPACT_ATOMS: atom_id res chain seq x y z
N MET A 1 25.72 -2.86 14.53
CA MET A 1 24.26 -2.68 14.64
C MET A 1 24.05 -1.29 15.20
N ASP A 2 23.27 -0.46 14.50
CA ASP A 2 22.87 0.88 14.94
C ASP A 2 22.08 0.80 16.28
N ASP A 3 22.27 1.78 17.18
CA ASP A 3 21.60 1.81 18.48
C ASP A 3 20.06 1.89 18.33
N ARG A 4 19.55 2.54 17.28
CA ARG A 4 18.12 2.60 16.97
C ARG A 4 17.56 1.24 16.60
N ALA A 5 18.32 0.43 15.84
CA ALA A 5 17.95 -0.94 15.54
C ALA A 5 17.89 -1.80 16.81
N ALA A 6 18.78 -1.56 17.78
CA ALA A 6 18.74 -2.24 19.08
C ALA A 6 17.49 -1.90 19.90
N VAL A 7 16.99 -0.65 19.83
CA VAL A 7 15.72 -0.25 20.48
C VAL A 7 14.55 -1.04 19.88
N ILE A 8 14.47 -1.16 18.56
CA ILE A 8 13.43 -1.95 17.89
C ILE A 8 13.57 -3.42 18.29
N LEU A 9 14.79 -3.99 18.25
CA LEU A 9 15.04 -5.38 18.64
C LEU A 9 14.60 -5.67 20.07
N ASN A 10 14.86 -4.76 21.01
CA ASN A 10 14.40 -4.89 22.39
C ASN A 10 12.88 -4.85 22.51
N ALA A 11 12.20 -3.99 21.74
CA ALA A 11 10.73 -3.92 21.72
C ALA A 11 10.07 -5.16 21.10
N LEU A 12 10.80 -5.93 20.28
CA LEU A 12 10.33 -7.22 19.76
C LEU A 12 10.42 -8.34 20.81
N SER A 13 11.24 -8.17 21.84
CA SER A 13 11.48 -9.20 22.87
C SER A 13 10.18 -9.53 23.61
N GLY A 14 9.81 -10.81 23.62
CA GLY A 14 8.62 -11.32 24.31
C GLY A 14 7.33 -11.23 23.50
N LEU A 15 7.36 -10.66 22.29
CA LEU A 15 6.22 -10.72 21.36
C LEU A 15 6.19 -12.07 20.64
N GLU A 16 4.99 -12.48 20.22
CA GLU A 16 4.80 -13.74 19.50
C GLU A 16 5.51 -13.70 18.15
N THR A 17 6.37 -14.70 17.93
CA THR A 17 7.11 -14.87 16.68
C THR A 17 6.40 -15.84 15.76
N ARG A 18 6.50 -15.61 14.47
CA ARG A 18 6.14 -16.54 13.40
C ARG A 18 7.31 -16.79 12.47
N SER A 19 7.27 -17.94 11.81
CA SER A 19 8.22 -18.28 10.75
C SER A 19 7.54 -18.23 9.39
N LEU A 20 8.25 -17.72 8.39
CA LEU A 20 7.80 -17.75 7.00
C LEU A 20 8.98 -17.99 6.06
N THR A 21 8.66 -18.42 4.84
CA THR A 21 9.62 -18.45 3.74
C THR A 21 9.28 -17.35 2.75
N ALA A 22 10.28 -16.62 2.29
CA ALA A 22 10.14 -15.60 1.25
C ALA A 22 11.23 -15.76 0.18
N THR A 23 10.85 -15.58 -1.07
CA THR A 23 11.79 -15.48 -2.19
C THR A 23 12.40 -14.08 -2.19
N MET A 24 13.67 -13.99 -1.80
CA MET A 24 14.45 -12.76 -1.86
C MET A 24 15.02 -12.59 -3.27
N ARG A 25 14.31 -11.81 -4.09
CA ARG A 25 14.69 -11.54 -5.48
C ARG A 25 15.19 -10.10 -5.66
N ASN A 26 16.28 -9.96 -6.41
CA ASN A 26 16.74 -8.72 -7.00
C ASN A 26 16.98 -8.95 -8.52
N PRO A 27 17.29 -7.92 -9.32
CA PRO A 27 17.47 -8.09 -10.77
C PRO A 27 18.59 -9.07 -11.19
N ARG A 28 19.51 -9.41 -10.28
CA ARG A 28 20.70 -10.23 -10.56
C ARG A 28 20.65 -11.62 -9.90
N SER A 29 19.81 -11.82 -8.89
CA SER A 29 19.77 -13.06 -8.10
C SER A 29 18.42 -13.28 -7.44
N SER A 30 18.06 -14.54 -7.23
CA SER A 30 16.87 -14.94 -6.48
C SER A 30 17.24 -16.08 -5.54
N ALA A 31 16.80 -16.02 -4.28
CA ALA A 31 16.99 -17.10 -3.32
C ALA A 31 15.80 -17.19 -2.36
N ASP A 32 15.31 -18.39 -2.11
CA ASP A 32 14.36 -18.63 -1.04
C ASP A 32 15.09 -18.60 0.31
N ARG A 33 14.49 -17.89 1.27
CA ARG A 33 15.05 -17.66 2.60
C ARG A 33 13.98 -17.92 3.64
N SER A 34 14.36 -18.53 4.76
CA SER A 34 13.48 -18.65 5.91
C SER A 34 13.71 -17.49 6.86
N PHE A 35 12.64 -17.00 7.46
CA PHE A 35 12.66 -15.89 8.40
C PHE A 35 11.85 -16.24 9.63
N ARG A 36 12.32 -15.79 10.79
CA ARG A 36 11.57 -15.82 12.04
C ARG A 36 11.55 -14.44 12.66
N GLY A 37 10.36 -13.99 13.08
CA GLY A 37 10.17 -12.63 13.57
C GLY A 37 8.76 -12.34 14.02
N VAL A 38 8.52 -11.10 14.42
CA VAL A 38 7.23 -10.64 14.90
C VAL A 38 6.47 -9.99 13.75
N SER A 39 5.15 -10.13 13.74
CA SER A 39 4.25 -9.32 12.92
C SER A 39 4.54 -7.83 13.02
N LEU A 40 4.60 -7.10 11.90
CA LEU A 40 4.64 -5.64 11.94
C LEU A 40 3.36 -5.06 12.58
N TYR A 41 2.21 -5.72 12.42
CA TYR A 41 0.97 -5.32 13.09
C TYR A 41 1.07 -5.47 14.62
N ASP A 42 1.55 -6.63 15.10
CA ASP A 42 1.61 -6.89 16.54
C ASP A 42 2.66 -6.00 17.21
N TYR A 43 3.77 -5.73 16.52
CA TYR A 43 4.74 -4.71 16.95
C TYR A 43 4.10 -3.33 17.06
N ALA A 44 3.35 -2.89 16.04
CA ALA A 44 2.70 -1.58 16.04
C ALA A 44 1.65 -1.44 17.15
N VAL A 45 0.93 -2.52 17.46
CA VAL A 45 -0.02 -2.56 18.58
C VAL A 45 0.72 -2.54 19.93
N ALA A 46 1.75 -3.35 20.09
CA ALA A 46 2.52 -3.46 21.34
C ALA A 46 3.25 -2.16 21.71
N THR A 47 3.68 -1.39 20.70
CA THR A 47 4.35 -0.10 20.88
C THR A 47 3.39 1.09 20.92
N GLY A 48 2.09 0.87 20.76
CA GLY A 48 1.06 1.91 20.79
C GLY A 48 0.98 2.76 19.52
N MET A 49 1.67 2.38 18.43
CA MET A 49 1.57 3.04 17.12
C MET A 49 0.20 2.82 16.47
N LEU A 50 -0.43 1.67 16.72
CA LEU A 50 -1.78 1.35 16.27
C LEU A 50 -2.67 0.88 17.44
N PRO A 51 -3.98 1.17 17.40
CA PRO A 51 -4.90 0.60 18.37
C PRO A 51 -5.09 -0.90 18.10
N VAL A 52 -5.37 -1.67 19.17
CA VAL A 52 -5.69 -3.11 19.10
C VAL A 52 -6.84 -3.40 18.11
N LYS A 53 -7.81 -2.48 18.03
CA LYS A 53 -8.92 -2.54 17.10
C LYS A 53 -8.86 -1.35 16.15
N LEU A 54 -8.51 -1.63 14.89
CA LEU A 54 -8.57 -0.63 13.84
C LEU A 54 -10.01 -0.39 13.40
N GLY A 55 -10.39 0.88 13.31
CA GLY A 55 -11.59 1.30 12.58
C GLY A 55 -11.37 1.23 11.07
N GLY A 56 -12.46 1.20 10.29
CA GLY A 56 -12.37 1.14 8.82
C GLY A 56 -11.57 2.30 8.21
N GLY A 57 -11.65 3.49 8.81
CA GLY A 57 -10.92 4.66 8.32
C GLY A 57 -9.40 4.57 8.46
N ALA A 58 -8.90 4.13 9.62
CA ALA A 58 -7.46 3.99 9.87
C ALA A 58 -6.78 2.95 8.96
N LEU A 59 -7.52 1.94 8.50
CA LEU A 59 -7.04 0.98 7.50
C LEU A 59 -6.84 1.63 6.14
N ALA A 60 -7.71 2.56 5.79
CA ALA A 60 -7.75 3.10 4.44
C ALA A 60 -6.74 4.23 4.24
N ASN A 61 -6.53 5.07 5.26
CA ASN A 61 -5.73 6.29 5.15
C ASN A 61 -4.35 6.23 5.84
N GLY A 62 -4.00 5.08 6.42
CA GLY A 62 -2.77 4.88 7.19
C GLY A 62 -1.70 4.10 6.42
N TYR A 63 -0.44 4.42 6.68
CA TYR A 63 0.71 3.69 6.15
C TYR A 63 1.88 3.74 7.13
N PHE A 64 2.76 2.76 7.02
CA PHE A 64 4.05 2.75 7.70
C PHE A 64 5.10 3.41 6.81
N LEU A 65 5.97 4.23 7.40
CA LEU A 65 7.25 4.61 6.83
C LEU A 65 8.35 3.86 7.59
N VAL A 66 9.13 3.05 6.88
CA VAL A 66 10.23 2.28 7.45
C VAL A 66 11.55 2.77 6.86
N GLU A 67 12.52 3.06 7.72
CA GLU A 67 13.87 3.48 7.33
C GLU A 67 14.90 2.45 7.78
N ALA A 68 15.85 2.15 6.89
CA ALA A 68 17.00 1.29 7.15
C ALA A 68 18.29 2.09 7.36
N GLU A 69 19.29 1.45 7.97
CA GLU A 69 20.58 2.05 8.31
C GLU A 69 21.36 2.58 7.09
N ASP A 70 21.12 2.01 5.91
CA ASP A 70 21.70 2.43 4.63
C ASP A 70 20.95 3.60 3.97
N GLY A 71 19.92 4.13 4.63
CA GLY A 71 19.09 5.23 4.15
C GLY A 71 17.92 4.79 3.27
N ALA A 72 17.74 3.49 3.00
CA ALA A 72 16.59 3.02 2.25
C ALA A 72 15.29 3.31 3.02
N LYS A 73 14.29 3.84 2.31
CA LYS A 73 12.97 4.16 2.84
C LYS A 73 11.91 3.42 2.06
N VAL A 74 10.98 2.79 2.78
CA VAL A 74 9.88 2.05 2.16
C VAL A 74 8.57 2.34 2.87
N THR A 75 7.50 2.45 2.09
CA THR A 75 6.14 2.59 2.59
C THR A 75 5.39 1.27 2.49
N ILE A 76 4.52 1.04 3.47
CA ILE A 76 3.66 -0.14 3.54
C ILE A 76 2.29 0.34 3.98
N ALA A 77 1.23 0.09 3.21
CA ALA A 77 -0.09 0.52 3.63
C ALA A 77 -0.51 -0.26 4.88
N VAL A 78 -1.24 0.37 5.82
CA VAL A 78 -1.76 -0.34 7.01
C VAL A 78 -2.66 -1.53 6.59
N ALA A 79 -3.36 -1.39 5.46
CA ALA A 79 -4.13 -2.45 4.84
C ALA A 79 -3.30 -3.69 4.44
N GLU A 80 -2.02 -3.54 4.07
CA GLU A 80 -1.13 -4.66 3.74
C GLU A 80 -0.74 -5.48 4.96
N VAL A 81 -0.69 -4.83 6.14
CA VAL A 81 -0.18 -5.41 7.39
C VAL A 81 -1.29 -6.01 8.25
N TRP A 82 -2.53 -5.52 8.14
CA TRP A 82 -3.64 -5.99 8.98
C TRP A 82 -4.03 -7.44 8.59
N PRO A 83 -3.95 -8.42 9.54
CA PRO A 83 -4.28 -9.84 9.30
C PRO A 83 -5.57 -10.17 8.52
N ASN A 84 -6.60 -9.33 8.60
CA ASN A 84 -7.91 -9.59 7.98
C ASN A 84 -8.17 -8.76 6.71
N ALA A 85 -7.22 -7.94 6.27
CA ALA A 85 -7.35 -7.07 5.12
C ALA A 85 -6.50 -7.53 3.93
N SER A 86 -5.39 -8.21 4.21
CA SER A 86 -4.40 -8.65 3.22
C SER A 86 -4.12 -10.15 3.33
N ARG A 87 -3.50 -10.71 2.30
CA ARG A 87 -2.88 -12.06 2.34
C ARG A 87 -1.37 -12.00 2.55
N LYS A 88 -0.79 -10.81 2.57
CA LYS A 88 0.65 -10.62 2.78
C LYS A 88 1.00 -10.88 4.23
N ASP A 89 2.18 -11.45 4.41
CA ASP A 89 2.87 -11.46 5.68
C ASP A 89 3.89 -10.33 5.66
N VAL A 90 3.82 -9.47 6.67
CA VAL A 90 4.78 -8.39 6.90
C VAL A 90 5.32 -8.56 8.31
N ILE A 91 6.59 -8.93 8.42
CA ILE A 91 7.25 -9.23 9.70
C ILE A 91 8.53 -8.42 9.88
N LEU A 92 8.86 -8.19 11.14
CA LEU A 92 10.15 -7.73 11.61
C LEU A 92 10.94 -8.98 12.02
N ALA A 93 11.75 -9.49 11.09
CA ALA A 93 12.57 -10.67 11.27
C ALA A 93 13.82 -10.38 12.11
N THR A 94 14.05 -11.24 13.09
CA THR A 94 15.26 -11.25 13.94
C THR A 94 16.19 -12.39 13.59
N GLU A 95 15.69 -13.41 12.89
CA GLU A 95 16.48 -14.53 12.37
C GLU A 95 16.20 -14.72 10.87
N GLN A 96 17.25 -15.10 10.13
CA GLN A 96 17.21 -15.49 8.72
C GLN A 96 18.00 -16.79 8.55
N ASP A 97 17.41 -17.79 7.92
CA ASP A 97 18.01 -19.12 7.68
C ASP A 97 18.53 -19.80 8.96
N GLY A 98 17.85 -19.57 10.10
CA GLY A 98 18.22 -20.12 11.41
C GLY A 98 19.30 -19.32 12.15
N GLU A 99 19.84 -18.27 11.54
CA GLU A 99 20.87 -17.43 12.13
C GLU A 99 20.33 -16.03 12.46
N PRO A 100 20.85 -15.34 13.49
CA PRO A 100 20.48 -13.96 13.77
C PRO A 100 20.72 -13.03 12.56
N VAL A 101 19.78 -12.12 12.30
CA VAL A 101 19.96 -11.08 11.29
C VAL A 101 21.09 -10.15 11.72
N ARG A 102 22.18 -10.12 10.95
CA ARG A 102 23.42 -9.40 11.30
C ARG A 102 23.22 -7.91 11.54
N ALA A 103 22.30 -7.28 10.81
CA ALA A 103 21.98 -5.86 10.92
C ALA A 103 20.94 -5.56 12.02
N GLY A 104 20.58 -6.54 12.86
CA GLY A 104 19.58 -6.40 13.91
C GLY A 104 18.21 -6.87 13.43
N VAL A 105 17.43 -5.96 12.86
CA VAL A 105 16.06 -6.24 12.41
C VAL A 105 15.98 -6.14 10.89
N ARG A 106 15.32 -7.10 10.26
CA ARG A 106 14.97 -7.05 8.84
C ARG A 106 13.47 -6.97 8.68
N LEU A 107 12.98 -5.97 7.95
CA LEU A 107 11.63 -5.99 7.44
C LEU A 107 11.54 -7.04 6.33
N VAL A 108 10.55 -7.91 6.39
CA VAL A 108 10.26 -8.92 5.36
C VAL A 108 8.80 -8.81 4.98
N LEU A 109 8.52 -8.67 3.69
CA LEU A 109 7.19 -8.57 3.13
C LEU A 109 7.03 -9.59 1.99
N THR A 110 5.95 -10.38 2.05
CA THR A 110 5.61 -11.36 1.00
C THR A 110 4.67 -10.77 -0.06
N GLY A 111 4.62 -11.41 -1.22
CA GLY A 111 3.70 -11.03 -2.31
C GLY A 111 4.28 -10.04 -3.33
N ASP A 112 5.55 -9.64 -3.18
CA ASP A 112 6.25 -8.82 -4.17
C ASP A 112 7.11 -9.68 -5.09
N HIS A 113 7.31 -9.20 -6.33
CA HIS A 113 8.22 -9.83 -7.26
C HIS A 113 9.68 -9.59 -6.89
N LEU A 114 10.09 -8.33 -6.70
CA LEU A 114 11.38 -7.95 -6.15
C LEU A 114 11.29 -7.68 -4.65
N ALA A 115 12.34 -8.00 -3.91
CA ALA A 115 12.40 -7.87 -2.46
C ALA A 115 12.86 -6.48 -1.98
N GLY A 116 12.69 -5.43 -2.79
CA GLY A 116 13.15 -4.06 -2.46
C GLY A 116 12.48 -3.47 -1.22
N ARG A 117 11.26 -3.92 -0.88
CA ARG A 117 10.57 -3.58 0.38
C ARG A 117 10.99 -4.42 1.58
N SER A 118 11.78 -5.48 1.38
CA SER A 118 12.30 -6.31 2.46
C SER A 118 13.69 -5.84 2.87
N VAL A 119 13.77 -4.74 3.62
CA VAL A 119 15.02 -4.04 3.97
C VAL A 119 15.63 -4.55 5.27
N ALA A 120 16.96 -4.64 5.33
CA ALA A 120 17.71 -5.05 6.52
C ALA A 120 18.23 -3.82 7.28
N GLY A 121 18.48 -3.97 8.58
CA GLY A 121 19.00 -2.87 9.39
C GLY A 121 17.94 -1.81 9.67
N VAL A 122 16.71 -2.22 9.97
CA VAL A 122 15.62 -1.28 10.26
C VAL A 122 15.97 -0.43 11.49
N VAL A 123 15.93 0.88 11.34
CA VAL A 123 16.28 1.88 12.36
C VAL A 123 15.11 2.80 12.73
N SER A 124 14.11 2.94 11.86
CA SER A 124 12.88 3.68 12.17
C SER A 124 11.65 2.98 11.61
N ILE A 125 10.56 3.02 12.36
CA ILE A 125 9.23 2.57 11.96
C ILE A 125 8.25 3.61 12.48
N GLU A 126 7.56 4.29 11.57
CA GLU A 126 6.54 5.28 11.90
C GLU A 126 5.22 4.89 11.27
N VAL A 127 4.10 5.17 11.96
CA VAL A 127 2.77 5.14 11.37
C VAL A 127 2.34 6.56 11.05
N LYS A 128 2.04 6.81 9.79
CA LYS A 128 1.49 8.07 9.30
C LYS A 128 0.05 7.88 8.84
N THR A 129 -0.74 8.95 8.96
CA THR A 129 -2.15 8.95 8.51
C THR A 129 -2.45 10.21 7.72
N ILE A 130 -3.29 10.08 6.71
CA ILE A 130 -3.81 11.22 5.96
C ILE A 130 -5.13 11.65 6.57
N ALA A 131 -5.19 12.89 7.06
CA ALA A 131 -6.41 13.46 7.62
C ALA A 131 -7.55 13.48 6.57
N PRO A 132 -8.80 13.22 6.98
CA PRO A 132 -9.95 13.42 6.11
C PRO A 132 -10.15 14.90 5.80
N GLU A 133 -10.84 15.17 4.70
CA GLU A 133 -11.26 16.51 4.30
C GLU A 133 -12.79 16.62 4.32
N PRO A 134 -13.36 17.85 4.29
CA PRO A 134 -14.79 18.01 4.14
C PRO A 134 -15.30 17.29 2.88
N ALA A 135 -16.48 16.67 3.00
CA ALA A 135 -17.15 16.07 1.85
C ALA A 135 -17.37 17.11 0.74
N SER A 136 -17.26 16.66 -0.50
CA SER A 136 -17.39 17.47 -1.70
C SER A 136 -18.24 16.74 -2.74
N VAL A 137 -18.62 17.44 -3.80
CA VAL A 137 -19.42 16.83 -4.86
C VAL A 137 -18.51 16.09 -5.82
N SER A 138 -18.80 14.81 -6.09
CA SER A 138 -18.12 14.08 -7.17
C SER A 138 -18.42 14.76 -8.50
N THR A 139 -17.37 15.09 -9.25
CA THR A 139 -17.49 15.64 -10.61
C THR A 139 -16.83 14.69 -11.60
N ALA A 140 -17.09 14.89 -12.90
CA ALA A 140 -16.49 14.07 -13.95
C ALA A 140 -14.97 14.29 -14.08
N THR A 141 -14.46 15.42 -13.56
CA THR A 141 -13.06 15.82 -13.70
C THR A 141 -12.38 16.00 -12.35
N PHE A 142 -11.17 15.50 -12.18
CA PHE A 142 -10.44 15.59 -10.91
C PHE A 142 -8.93 15.71 -11.14
N PRO A 143 -8.20 16.44 -10.27
CA PRO A 143 -6.77 16.62 -10.41
C PRO A 143 -5.98 15.33 -10.16
N LEU A 144 -4.93 15.17 -10.97
CA LEU A 144 -3.79 14.29 -10.77
C LEU A 144 -2.56 15.15 -10.53
N SER A 145 -2.04 15.15 -9.31
CA SER A 145 -1.04 16.14 -8.86
C SER A 145 0.03 15.53 -7.94
N GLY A 146 0.85 16.40 -7.34
CA GLY A 146 1.92 16.02 -6.42
C GLY A 146 3.26 15.93 -7.14
N LEU A 147 4.04 14.90 -6.81
CA LEU A 147 5.40 14.64 -7.32
C LEU A 147 5.38 14.14 -8.77
N LEU A 148 4.85 14.96 -9.67
CA LEU A 148 4.68 14.67 -11.09
C LEU A 148 5.26 15.82 -11.92
N ASP A 149 5.93 15.51 -13.04
CA ASP A 149 6.48 16.50 -13.98
C ASP A 149 5.37 17.22 -14.76
N ARG A 150 4.27 16.52 -15.03
CA ARG A 150 3.11 17.02 -15.77
C ARG A 150 1.80 16.76 -15.01
N PRO A 151 1.57 17.43 -13.86
CA PRO A 151 0.27 17.41 -13.20
C PRO A 151 -0.84 17.79 -14.17
N THR A 152 -1.98 17.13 -14.08
CA THR A 152 -3.09 17.32 -15.04
C THR A 152 -4.44 17.17 -14.37
N THR A 153 -5.51 17.42 -15.11
CA THR A 153 -6.88 17.07 -14.74
C THR A 153 -7.30 15.84 -15.52
N LEU A 154 -7.70 14.78 -14.81
CA LEU A 154 -8.28 13.59 -15.38
C LEU A 154 -9.78 13.82 -15.62
N ASP A 155 -10.31 13.23 -16.70
CA ASP A 155 -11.73 13.23 -17.03
C ASP A 155 -12.22 11.78 -17.10
N ALA A 156 -13.19 11.41 -16.26
CA ALA A 156 -13.75 10.07 -16.18
C ALA A 156 -14.34 9.58 -17.52
N VAL A 157 -14.90 10.47 -18.33
CA VAL A 157 -15.42 10.13 -19.66
C VAL A 157 -14.27 9.77 -20.60
N ALA A 158 -13.18 10.56 -20.59
CA ALA A 158 -11.99 10.27 -21.38
C ALA A 158 -11.30 8.97 -20.91
N LEU A 159 -11.22 8.76 -19.60
CA LEU A 159 -10.68 7.52 -19.01
C LEU A 159 -11.47 6.29 -19.46
N ALA A 160 -12.81 6.38 -19.54
CA ALA A 160 -13.66 5.28 -20.00
C ALA A 160 -13.52 4.96 -21.50
N GLN A 161 -12.95 5.88 -22.29
CA GLN A 161 -12.69 5.70 -23.73
C GLN A 161 -11.23 5.35 -24.05
N GLY A 162 -10.32 5.52 -23.07
CA GLY A 162 -8.90 5.24 -23.21
C GLY A 162 -8.55 3.77 -22.96
N THR A 163 -7.28 3.53 -22.63
CA THR A 163 -6.80 2.20 -22.22
C THR A 163 -7.39 1.82 -20.88
N THR A 164 -8.11 0.70 -20.85
CA THR A 164 -8.66 0.12 -19.62
C THR A 164 -8.26 -1.34 -19.49
N ILE A 165 -8.15 -1.81 -18.25
CA ILE A 165 -8.10 -3.24 -17.94
C ILE A 165 -9.35 -3.65 -17.16
N ASP A 166 -9.67 -4.94 -17.23
CA ASP A 166 -10.67 -5.56 -16.39
C ASP A 166 -10.01 -6.20 -15.16
N VAL A 167 -10.57 -5.94 -13.99
CA VAL A 167 -10.17 -6.55 -12.73
C VAL A 167 -11.37 -7.20 -12.06
N THR A 168 -11.13 -8.29 -11.32
CA THR A 168 -12.13 -8.88 -10.43
C THR A 168 -11.64 -8.76 -9.00
N THR A 169 -12.45 -8.19 -8.11
CA THR A 169 -12.08 -8.11 -6.70
C THR A 169 -12.05 -9.51 -6.08
N VAL A 170 -11.18 -9.73 -5.09
CA VAL A 170 -11.28 -10.92 -4.24
C VAL A 170 -12.56 -10.87 -3.40
N ALA A 171 -12.93 -12.02 -2.83
CA ALA A 171 -13.98 -12.05 -1.81
C ALA A 171 -13.55 -11.18 -0.62
N ALA A 172 -14.43 -10.26 -0.22
CA ALA A 172 -14.17 -9.27 0.82
C ALA A 172 -15.23 -9.36 1.93
N SER A 173 -15.02 -8.62 3.01
CA SER A 173 -16.01 -8.47 4.07
C SER A 173 -16.19 -7.01 4.44
N GLY A 174 -17.42 -6.52 4.34
CA GLY A 174 -17.80 -5.15 4.66
C GLY A 174 -17.94 -4.89 6.16
N HIS A 175 -18.63 -3.80 6.48
CA HIS A 175 -18.94 -3.43 7.86
C HIS A 175 -19.71 -4.57 8.57
N GLY A 176 -19.38 -4.81 9.84
CA GLY A 176 -19.97 -5.91 10.63
C GLY A 176 -19.59 -7.32 10.16
N GLY A 177 -18.66 -7.47 9.20
CA GLY A 177 -18.26 -8.78 8.66
C GLY A 177 -19.16 -9.31 7.55
N ALA A 178 -20.10 -8.49 7.03
CA ALA A 178 -20.97 -8.90 5.94
C ALA A 178 -20.16 -9.33 4.70
N PRO A 179 -20.40 -10.53 4.13
CA PRO A 179 -19.66 -11.01 2.97
C PRO A 179 -19.95 -10.14 1.74
N ILE A 180 -18.90 -9.85 0.97
CA ILE A 180 -18.98 -9.18 -0.33
C ILE A 180 -18.43 -10.16 -1.35
N THR A 181 -19.29 -10.57 -2.29
CA THR A 181 -18.88 -11.41 -3.41
C THR A 181 -17.92 -10.67 -4.33
N PRO A 182 -17.00 -11.38 -5.02
CA PRO A 182 -16.21 -10.81 -6.11
C PRO A 182 -17.05 -10.00 -7.10
N ARG A 183 -16.51 -8.88 -7.58
CA ARG A 183 -17.15 -7.94 -8.51
C ARG A 183 -16.18 -7.56 -9.64
N GLY A 184 -16.70 -7.42 -10.86
CA GLY A 184 -15.91 -7.01 -12.01
C GLY A 184 -15.89 -5.49 -12.17
N TYR A 185 -14.71 -4.92 -12.41
CA TYR A 185 -14.55 -3.50 -12.68
C TYR A 185 -13.64 -3.29 -13.87
N SER A 186 -13.89 -2.22 -14.63
CA SER A 186 -13.02 -1.81 -15.74
C SER A 186 -12.57 -0.36 -15.54
N GLY A 187 -11.29 -0.09 -15.81
CA GLY A 187 -10.71 1.24 -15.62
C GLY A 187 -9.24 1.33 -16.00
N ALA A 188 -8.71 2.55 -15.90
CA ALA A 188 -7.29 2.82 -16.15
C ALA A 188 -6.44 2.40 -14.93
N ARG A 189 -5.25 1.82 -15.18
CA ARG A 189 -4.31 1.46 -14.11
C ARG A 189 -3.76 2.71 -13.45
N LEU A 190 -3.81 2.76 -12.13
CA LEU A 190 -3.34 3.91 -11.35
C LEU A 190 -1.86 4.23 -11.62
N TYR A 191 -1.00 3.19 -11.69
CA TYR A 191 0.41 3.37 -12.01
C TYR A 191 0.63 4.01 -13.38
N GLU A 192 -0.08 3.56 -14.42
CA GLU A 192 0.05 4.09 -15.78
C GLU A 192 -0.40 5.55 -15.86
N LEU A 193 -1.42 5.95 -15.09
CA LEU A 193 -1.83 7.36 -15.01
C LEU A 193 -0.72 8.24 -14.42
N LEU A 194 -0.08 7.77 -13.35
CA LEU A 194 1.03 8.46 -12.70
C LEU A 194 2.25 8.53 -13.62
N ASP A 195 2.63 7.40 -14.22
CA ASP A 195 3.78 7.28 -15.13
C ASP A 195 3.59 8.16 -16.37
N ALA A 196 2.38 8.18 -16.95
CA ALA A 196 2.05 9.06 -18.06
C ALA A 196 2.14 10.56 -17.70
N ALA A 197 1.96 10.93 -16.42
CA ALA A 197 2.17 12.28 -15.91
C ALA A 197 3.64 12.58 -15.53
N GLY A 198 4.55 11.59 -15.62
CA GLY A 198 5.97 11.72 -15.32
C GLY A 198 6.25 11.71 -13.82
N ILE A 199 6.40 10.52 -13.24
CA ILE A 199 6.72 10.36 -11.81
C ILE A 199 8.08 10.98 -11.50
N GLN A 200 8.12 11.91 -10.55
CA GLN A 200 9.38 12.47 -10.06
C GLN A 200 10.07 11.48 -9.13
N LEU A 201 11.34 11.17 -9.44
CA LEU A 201 12.18 10.27 -8.65
C LEU A 201 13.50 10.96 -8.31
N ASP A 202 13.98 10.75 -7.09
CA ASP A 202 15.35 11.07 -6.71
C ASP A 202 16.29 9.95 -7.22
N PRO A 203 17.20 10.22 -8.18
CA PRO A 203 18.12 9.22 -8.71
C PRO A 203 19.19 8.78 -7.69
N GLN A 204 19.35 9.49 -6.57
CA GLN A 204 20.26 9.09 -5.49
C GLN A 204 19.59 8.18 -4.46
N ALA A 205 18.26 8.15 -4.41
CA ALA A 205 17.51 7.31 -3.50
C ALA A 205 17.34 5.90 -4.09
N HIS A 206 17.59 4.88 -3.26
CA HIS A 206 17.41 3.49 -3.65
C HIS A 206 15.92 3.16 -3.82
N GLU A 207 15.51 2.88 -5.06
CA GLU A 207 14.12 2.53 -5.40
C GLU A 207 13.11 3.56 -4.86
N ASP A 208 13.39 4.85 -5.09
CA ASP A 208 12.69 6.02 -4.51
C ASP A 208 11.16 5.93 -4.54
N PHE A 209 10.57 5.34 -5.59
CA PHE A 209 9.11 5.19 -5.66
C PHE A 209 8.53 4.35 -4.49
N LEU A 210 9.32 3.47 -3.88
CA LEU A 210 8.92 2.70 -2.71
C LEU A 210 8.72 3.55 -1.45
N SER A 211 9.36 4.72 -1.35
CA SER A 211 9.14 5.65 -0.23
C SER A 211 7.94 6.57 -0.44
N LYS A 212 7.29 6.50 -1.60
CA LYS A 212 6.16 7.36 -1.96
C LYS A 212 4.82 6.69 -1.70
N VAL A 213 3.80 7.52 -1.53
CA VAL A 213 2.40 7.10 -1.39
C VAL A 213 1.52 7.83 -2.38
N VAL A 214 0.52 7.12 -2.92
CA VAL A 214 -0.57 7.74 -3.67
C VAL A 214 -1.73 7.96 -2.73
N VAL A 215 -2.18 9.20 -2.64
CA VAL A 215 -3.30 9.62 -1.83
C VAL A 215 -4.50 9.89 -2.73
N ILE A 216 -5.58 9.16 -2.52
CA ILE A 216 -6.84 9.30 -3.26
C ILE A 216 -7.89 9.85 -2.30
N ARG A 217 -8.67 10.83 -2.75
CA ARG A 217 -9.83 11.33 -1.99
C ARG A 217 -11.13 10.99 -2.67
N GLY A 218 -12.07 10.47 -1.89
CA GLY A 218 -13.46 10.32 -2.30
C GLY A 218 -14.29 11.57 -1.99
N ALA A 219 -15.43 11.68 -2.65
CA ALA A 219 -16.41 12.75 -2.45
C ALA A 219 -16.97 12.79 -1.01
N ASP A 220 -16.92 11.67 -0.29
CA ASP A 220 -17.29 11.59 1.13
C ASP A 220 -16.25 12.24 2.08
N GLY A 221 -15.15 12.76 1.54
CA GLY A 221 -14.07 13.38 2.30
C GLY A 221 -13.04 12.38 2.84
N HIS A 222 -13.24 11.09 2.59
CA HIS A 222 -12.32 10.06 3.04
C HIS A 222 -11.07 9.98 2.16
N ALA A 223 -9.91 9.81 2.79
CA ALA A 223 -8.65 9.58 2.12
C ALA A 223 -8.33 8.08 2.08
N VAL A 224 -7.75 7.63 0.97
CA VAL A 224 -7.20 6.29 0.80
C VAL A 224 -5.73 6.42 0.43
N VAL A 225 -4.90 5.54 0.99
CA VAL A 225 -3.47 5.44 0.70
C VAL A 225 -3.17 4.13 -0.01
N ILE A 226 -2.40 4.26 -1.10
CA ILE A 226 -1.75 3.16 -1.81
C ILE A 226 -0.25 3.39 -1.69
N ALA A 227 0.48 2.43 -1.11
CA ALA A 227 1.94 2.49 -1.05
C ALA A 227 2.53 2.29 -2.45
N GLY A 228 3.61 2.99 -2.81
CA GLY A 228 4.19 2.91 -4.16
C GLY A 228 4.51 1.48 -4.58
N GLY A 229 5.06 0.67 -3.66
CA GLY A 229 5.37 -0.74 -3.91
C GLY A 229 4.16 -1.64 -4.18
N GLU A 230 2.92 -1.21 -3.90
CA GLU A 230 1.70 -1.95 -4.25
C GLU A 230 1.41 -1.92 -5.75
N ILE A 231 1.80 -0.84 -6.44
CA ILE A 231 1.42 -0.61 -7.85
C ILE A 231 2.61 -0.57 -8.80
N GLU A 232 3.84 -0.48 -8.26
CA GLU A 232 5.05 -0.45 -9.08
C GLU A 232 5.27 -1.80 -9.81
N PRO A 233 5.53 -1.81 -11.13
CA PRO A 233 5.55 -3.02 -11.96
C PRO A 233 6.59 -4.09 -11.62
N ARG A 234 7.72 -3.71 -11.02
CA ARG A 234 8.80 -4.59 -10.58
C ARG A 234 8.55 -5.15 -9.18
N PHE A 235 7.64 -4.58 -8.40
CA PHE A 235 7.31 -5.03 -7.04
C PHE A 235 6.01 -5.83 -7.00
N MET A 236 4.96 -5.34 -6.34
CA MET A 236 3.69 -6.07 -6.30
C MET A 236 2.96 -6.06 -7.64
N ASN A 237 3.15 -5.02 -8.47
CA ASN A 237 2.45 -4.84 -9.74
C ASN A 237 0.94 -5.03 -9.60
N GLY A 238 0.36 -4.49 -8.52
CA GLY A 238 -1.04 -4.62 -8.22
C GLY A 238 -1.89 -3.82 -9.20
N ASP A 239 -2.93 -4.45 -9.75
CA ASP A 239 -3.91 -3.85 -10.66
C ASP A 239 -4.89 -2.90 -9.94
N VAL A 240 -4.35 -1.90 -9.23
CA VAL A 240 -5.16 -0.81 -8.68
C VAL A 240 -5.64 0.06 -9.83
N ILE A 241 -6.95 0.23 -9.96
CA ILE A 241 -7.55 0.97 -11.08
C ILE A 241 -8.41 2.14 -10.62
N VAL A 242 -8.43 3.16 -11.47
CA VAL A 242 -9.48 4.19 -11.49
C VAL A 242 -10.61 3.67 -12.38
N ALA A 243 -11.58 3.01 -11.76
CA ALA A 243 -12.70 2.38 -12.42
C ALA A 243 -13.74 3.39 -12.91
N THR A 244 -14.30 3.14 -14.09
CA THR A 244 -15.40 3.90 -14.69
C THR A 244 -16.57 3.00 -15.08
N ARG A 245 -16.42 1.68 -14.92
CA ARG A 245 -17.45 0.67 -15.16
C ARG A 245 -17.46 -0.38 -14.05
N HIS A 246 -18.63 -0.96 -13.80
CA HIS A 246 -18.86 -2.07 -12.90
C HIS A 246 -19.74 -3.11 -13.61
N ASP A 247 -19.27 -4.35 -13.68
CA ASP A 247 -19.89 -5.48 -14.39
C ASP A 247 -20.33 -5.12 -15.83
N GLY A 248 -19.45 -4.42 -16.55
CA GLY A 248 -19.68 -4.02 -17.95
C GLY A 248 -20.61 -2.81 -18.14
N ALA A 249 -21.25 -2.30 -17.09
CA ALA A 249 -22.09 -1.09 -17.14
C ALA A 249 -21.34 0.15 -16.61
N PRO A 250 -21.74 1.38 -16.99
CA PRO A 250 -21.26 2.59 -16.32
C PRO A 250 -21.50 2.52 -14.80
N LEU A 251 -20.64 3.21 -14.04
CA LEU A 251 -20.81 3.32 -12.59
C LEU A 251 -22.18 3.92 -12.22
N SER A 252 -22.71 3.48 -11.08
CA SER A 252 -23.94 4.03 -10.52
C SER A 252 -23.72 5.45 -9.99
N PRO A 253 -24.77 6.27 -9.84
CA PRO A 253 -24.65 7.58 -9.19
C PRO A 253 -24.00 7.50 -7.79
N ASP A 254 -24.25 6.43 -7.04
CA ASP A 254 -23.68 6.19 -5.71
C ASP A 254 -22.18 5.84 -5.72
N ASP A 255 -21.63 5.45 -6.86
CA ASP A 255 -20.20 5.20 -7.04
C ASP A 255 -19.47 6.47 -7.54
N GLY A 256 -20.21 7.47 -8.03
CA GLY A 256 -19.68 8.68 -8.64
C GLY A 256 -19.14 8.46 -10.06
N ALA A 257 -18.51 9.49 -10.63
CA ALA A 257 -18.01 9.44 -12.01
C ALA A 257 -16.82 8.48 -12.19
N ALA A 258 -16.00 8.33 -11.15
CA ALA A 258 -14.91 7.37 -11.10
C ALA A 258 -14.74 6.85 -9.65
N ARG A 259 -14.26 5.62 -9.54
CA ARG A 259 -14.07 4.92 -8.25
C ARG A 259 -12.71 4.24 -8.21
N LEU A 260 -12.03 4.31 -7.07
CA LEU A 260 -10.81 3.52 -6.87
C LEU A 260 -11.19 2.07 -6.57
N ILE A 261 -10.53 1.13 -7.23
CA ILE A 261 -10.65 -0.30 -6.93
C ILE A 261 -9.27 -0.88 -6.65
N VAL A 262 -9.15 -1.52 -5.49
CA VAL A 262 -7.96 -2.27 -5.06
C VAL A 262 -8.36 -3.74 -5.04
N PRO A 263 -8.18 -4.48 -6.15
CA PRO A 263 -8.89 -5.76 -6.34
C PRO A 263 -8.41 -6.87 -5.40
N PHE A 264 -7.21 -6.73 -4.84
CA PHE A 264 -6.62 -7.70 -3.92
C PHE A 264 -6.98 -7.46 -2.44
N ASP A 265 -7.67 -6.36 -2.12
CA ASP A 265 -8.10 -6.07 -0.75
C ASP A 265 -9.27 -6.95 -0.31
N ARG A 266 -9.16 -7.51 0.90
CA ARG A 266 -10.23 -8.31 1.53
C ARG A 266 -11.21 -7.46 2.34
N LYS A 267 -11.00 -6.13 2.33
CA LYS A 267 -11.85 -5.12 2.97
C LYS A 267 -12.08 -3.97 1.98
N PRO A 268 -13.31 -3.48 1.80
CA PRO A 268 -13.60 -2.45 0.80
C PRO A 268 -13.19 -1.02 1.24
N GLY A 269 -12.46 -0.87 2.35
CA GLY A 269 -12.14 0.44 2.93
C GLY A 269 -11.34 1.35 1.99
N ARG A 270 -10.55 0.74 1.09
CA ARG A 270 -9.78 1.46 0.06
C ARG A 270 -10.50 1.57 -1.30
N TRP A 271 -11.77 1.15 -1.40
CA TRP A 271 -12.53 1.25 -2.65
C TRP A 271 -13.27 2.58 -2.72
N ALA A 272 -12.52 3.68 -2.80
CA ALA A 272 -13.02 5.05 -2.70
C ALA A 272 -14.01 5.40 -3.82
N LYS A 273 -15.23 5.80 -3.44
CA LYS A 273 -16.28 6.24 -4.37
C LYS A 273 -16.12 7.71 -4.71
N GLY A 274 -16.49 8.07 -5.94
CA GLY A 274 -16.53 9.44 -6.41
C GLY A 274 -15.20 10.15 -6.19
N ILE A 275 -14.14 9.68 -6.85
CA ILE A 275 -12.81 10.28 -6.72
C ILE A 275 -12.89 11.79 -7.01
N VAL A 276 -12.27 12.57 -6.14
CA VAL A 276 -12.16 14.04 -6.28
C VAL A 276 -10.71 14.52 -6.38
N SER A 277 -9.72 13.69 -6.03
CA SER A 277 -8.31 13.95 -6.31
C SER A 277 -7.47 12.68 -6.21
N ILE A 278 -6.36 12.68 -6.96
CA ILE A 278 -5.27 11.70 -6.87
C ILE A 278 -3.98 12.50 -6.76
N GLU A 279 -3.18 12.22 -5.73
CA GLU A 279 -1.95 12.96 -5.46
C GLU A 279 -0.82 12.00 -5.09
N LEU A 280 0.33 12.13 -5.77
CA LEU A 280 1.55 11.42 -5.41
C LEU A 280 2.35 12.26 -4.40
N ARG A 281 2.65 11.68 -3.23
CA ARG A 281 3.36 12.36 -2.15
C ARG A 281 4.57 11.56 -1.69
N GLU A 282 5.51 12.25 -1.05
CA GLU A 282 6.45 11.58 -0.15
C GLU A 282 5.68 10.92 0.99
N GLY A 283 6.21 9.79 1.46
CA GLY A 283 5.70 9.08 2.64
C GLY A 283 6.26 9.61 3.96
#